data_AF-A0A9P7N8Q6-F1
#
_entry.id   AF-A0A9P7N8Q6-F1
#
_cell.length_a   1.000
_cell.length_b   1.000
_cell.length_c   1.000
_cell.angle_alpha   90.00
_cell.angle_beta   90.00
_cell.angle_gamma   90.00
#
_symmetry.space_group_name_H-M   'P 1'
#
loop_
_entity.id
_entity.type
_entity.pdbx_description
1 polymer ?
#
loop_
_entity_poly.entity_id
_entity_poly.type
_entity_poly.pdbx_seq_one_letter_code
_entity_poly.pdbx_strand_id
1 'polypeptide(L)'
;MLERQHEQVAGIQSFISSLKYAYMCHFYANPLSILCSPSKQDMKPPLQQEHLEAVRNLSSFRHVVERQVENCTKSSLQHAKSMIEDDDYLRALVSNGHSHRHAWEDQFLRSLLISHAAGVQQGPFSRAYVDGMVRGPQLSVSSESADGAGLAHVVRRMDPDALCTLVRRVIDIYQKGDSLLNLGAATGERDAQLVMSLQSILEELEKLKAAADMAGMTLRSKYSGHGKVMRTTVIAQKVQLRQDSAALRDEDRKLTDMIDQLTRLLSTHYDAFDTEPDMVLFSECWLYSSKSPAREVFVPRPRIAFERSLGRPHDYLNCACCKPDSDGVQATLPATAILYQLYLETGNLINVADLWSAFHALISQEENDERKALVMFYRGLSELRALGFVKNSKKKVDHIAKVKWL
;
A
#
# COMPACT_ATOMS: atom_id res chain seq x y z
N MET A 1 3.54 9.57 3.19
CA MET A 1 3.69 10.56 4.29
C MET A 1 4.73 10.14 5.31
N LEU A 2 4.68 8.90 5.83
CA LEU A 2 5.72 8.37 6.73
C LEU A 2 7.13 8.37 6.09
N GLU A 3 7.24 7.94 4.83
CA GLU A 3 8.51 8.02 4.09
C GLU A 3 9.03 9.45 4.02
N ARG A 4 8.17 10.41 3.65
CA ARG A 4 8.53 11.84 3.62
C ARG A 4 8.99 12.34 4.99
N GLN A 5 8.35 11.92 6.07
CA GLN A 5 8.76 12.27 7.43
C GLN A 5 10.15 11.73 7.77
N HIS A 6 10.45 10.51 7.32
CA HIS A 6 11.74 9.85 7.52
C HIS A 6 12.85 10.48 6.64
N GLU A 7 12.57 10.73 5.37
CA GLU A 7 13.54 11.22 4.38
C GLU A 7 13.83 12.72 4.51
N GLN A 8 12.81 13.54 4.77
CA GLN A 8 12.93 15.01 4.74
C GLN A 8 13.06 15.64 6.14
N VAL A 9 13.03 14.84 7.21
CA VAL A 9 13.09 15.28 8.62
C VAL A 9 12.16 16.49 8.86
N ALA A 10 10.93 16.40 8.36
CA ALA A 10 9.98 17.49 8.49
C ALA A 10 9.61 17.66 9.98
N GLY A 11 9.47 18.90 10.46
CA GLY A 11 9.01 19.13 11.84
C GLY A 11 7.64 18.48 12.09
N ILE A 12 7.35 18.09 13.34
CA ILE A 12 6.07 17.46 13.72
C ILE A 12 4.86 18.28 13.22
N GLN A 13 4.97 19.62 13.24
CA GLN A 13 3.93 20.50 12.71
C GLN A 13 3.66 20.31 11.21
N SER A 14 4.68 20.05 10.39
CA SER A 14 4.49 19.73 8.97
C SER A 14 3.73 18.41 8.80
N PHE A 15 4.06 17.41 9.62
CA PHE A 15 3.33 16.15 9.62
C PHE A 15 1.85 16.35 9.98
N ILE A 16 1.57 17.10 11.05
CA ILE A 16 0.19 17.45 11.48
C ILE A 16 -0.56 18.19 10.37
N SER A 17 0.04 19.23 9.77
CA SER A 17 -0.58 19.99 8.68
C SER A 17 -0.88 19.10 7.47
N SER A 18 -0.01 18.13 7.21
CA SER A 18 -0.20 17.21 6.10
C SER A 18 -1.29 16.19 6.39
N LEU A 19 -1.43 15.75 7.65
CA LEU A 19 -2.54 14.91 8.07
C LEU A 19 -3.85 15.69 7.94
N LYS A 20 -3.91 16.93 8.42
CA LYS A 20 -5.08 17.80 8.25
C LYS A 20 -5.46 17.98 6.77
N TYR A 21 -4.47 18.16 5.90
CA TYR A 21 -4.69 18.25 4.46
C TYR A 21 -5.27 16.94 3.89
N ALA A 22 -4.73 15.79 4.27
CA ALA A 22 -5.26 14.50 3.85
C ALA A 22 -6.71 14.28 4.32
N TYR A 23 -7.03 14.66 5.56
CA TYR A 23 -8.40 14.66 6.09
C TYR A 23 -9.31 15.58 5.27
N MET A 24 -8.88 16.81 5.00
CA MET A 24 -9.63 17.75 4.16
C MET A 24 -9.89 17.15 2.78
N CYS A 25 -8.88 16.57 2.12
CA CYS A 25 -9.05 15.94 0.82
C CYS A 25 -10.07 14.78 0.86
N HIS A 26 -10.05 13.95 1.90
CA HIS A 26 -11.03 12.89 2.07
C HIS A 26 -12.46 13.45 2.19
N PHE A 27 -12.70 14.34 3.16
CA PHE A 27 -14.05 14.84 3.44
C PHE A 27 -14.62 15.78 2.37
N TYR A 28 -13.76 16.54 1.67
CA TYR A 28 -14.22 17.45 0.61
C TYR A 28 -14.36 16.77 -0.75
N ALA A 29 -13.53 15.77 -1.07
CA ALA A 29 -13.60 15.08 -2.36
C ALA A 29 -14.58 13.89 -2.36
N ASN A 30 -14.93 13.35 -1.19
CA ASN A 30 -15.83 12.21 -1.08
C ASN A 30 -17.18 12.60 -0.44
N PRO A 31 -18.27 12.72 -1.22
CA PRO A 31 -19.59 13.01 -0.66
C PRO A 31 -20.11 11.87 0.24
N LEU A 32 -19.63 10.63 0.05
CA LEU A 32 -20.03 9.48 0.87
C LEU A 32 -19.27 9.39 2.20
N SER A 33 -18.32 10.31 2.45
CA SER A 33 -17.65 10.40 3.75
C SER A 33 -18.61 10.72 4.91
N ILE A 34 -19.80 11.26 4.61
CA ILE A 34 -20.89 11.43 5.60
C ILE A 34 -21.32 10.11 6.24
N LEU A 35 -21.10 8.98 5.56
CA LEU A 35 -21.42 7.64 6.03
C LEU A 35 -20.39 7.10 7.04
N CYS A 36 -19.29 7.82 7.27
CA CYS A 36 -18.31 7.50 8.32
C CYS A 36 -18.83 7.76 9.74
N SER A 37 -19.93 8.48 9.90
CA SER A 37 -20.40 8.90 11.23
C SER A 37 -21.01 7.72 12.00
N PRO A 38 -20.61 7.49 13.27
CA PRO A 38 -21.13 6.42 14.11
C PRO A 38 -22.63 6.56 14.45
N SER A 39 -23.17 7.77 14.35
CA SER A 39 -24.48 8.10 14.91
C SER A 39 -25.50 8.43 13.83
N LYS A 40 -26.63 7.70 13.86
CA LYS A 40 -27.83 8.02 13.06
C LYS A 40 -28.38 9.42 13.35
N GLN A 41 -28.11 9.97 14.54
CA GLN A 41 -28.55 11.31 14.93
C GLN A 41 -27.65 12.42 14.36
N ASP A 42 -26.42 12.07 13.97
CA ASP A 42 -25.42 13.00 13.42
C ASP A 42 -25.41 13.02 11.88
N MET A 43 -26.16 12.12 11.22
CA MET A 43 -26.38 12.16 9.77
C MET A 43 -27.35 13.29 9.39
N LYS A 44 -26.85 14.53 9.46
CA LYS A 44 -27.49 15.72 8.91
C LYS A 44 -26.61 16.26 7.77
N PRO A 45 -27.11 16.35 6.52
CA PRO A 45 -28.45 16.03 6.04
C PRO A 45 -28.74 14.51 5.97
N PRO A 46 -30.02 14.10 5.91
CA PRO A 46 -30.39 12.70 5.72
C PRO A 46 -29.85 12.16 4.39
N LEU A 47 -29.66 10.84 4.31
CA LEU A 47 -29.28 10.11 3.10
C LEU A 47 -30.24 10.42 1.95
N GLN A 48 -29.78 11.23 1.00
CA GLN A 48 -30.47 11.51 -0.26
C GLN A 48 -30.32 10.34 -1.26
N GLN A 49 -31.14 10.35 -2.32
CA GLN A 49 -31.15 9.27 -3.32
C GLN A 49 -29.81 9.17 -4.07
N GLU A 50 -29.20 10.32 -4.36
CA GLU A 50 -27.92 10.42 -5.06
C GLU A 50 -26.80 9.74 -4.28
N HIS A 51 -26.88 9.73 -2.94
CA HIS A 51 -25.92 8.99 -2.11
C HIS A 51 -26.11 7.48 -2.25
N LEU A 52 -27.35 6.98 -2.35
CA LEU A 52 -27.60 5.55 -2.56
C LEU A 52 -27.11 5.10 -3.93
N GLU A 53 -27.36 5.90 -4.96
CA GLU A 53 -26.84 5.65 -6.31
C GLU A 53 -25.31 5.69 -6.35
N ALA A 54 -24.68 6.64 -5.66
CA ALA A 54 -23.23 6.70 -5.55
C ALA A 54 -22.66 5.49 -4.80
N VAL A 55 -23.31 5.05 -3.72
CA VAL A 55 -22.93 3.84 -2.97
C VAL A 55 -22.97 2.59 -3.86
N ARG A 56 -23.99 2.44 -4.71
CA ARG A 56 -24.09 1.32 -5.68
C ARG A 56 -22.97 1.33 -6.73
N ASN A 57 -22.34 2.47 -6.95
CA ASN A 57 -21.24 2.62 -7.90
C ASN A 57 -19.85 2.37 -7.31
N LEU A 58 -19.76 2.18 -5.98
CA LEU A 58 -18.51 1.86 -5.31
C LEU A 58 -17.96 0.51 -5.78
N SER A 59 -16.62 0.42 -5.85
CA SER A 59 -15.94 -0.83 -6.16
C SER A 59 -16.27 -1.90 -5.12
N SER A 60 -16.16 -1.60 -3.82
CA SER A 60 -16.45 -2.54 -2.74
C SER A 60 -17.86 -3.12 -2.83
N PHE A 61 -18.86 -2.29 -3.19
CA PHE A 61 -20.22 -2.74 -3.42
C PHE A 61 -20.31 -3.75 -4.56
N ARG A 62 -19.67 -3.46 -5.71
CA ARG A 62 -19.65 -4.36 -6.87
C ARG A 62 -19.02 -5.71 -6.53
N HIS A 63 -17.87 -5.71 -5.86
CA HIS A 63 -17.19 -6.96 -5.46
C HIS A 63 -18.07 -7.82 -4.55
N VAL A 64 -18.76 -7.20 -3.59
CA VAL A 64 -19.69 -7.92 -2.71
C VAL A 64 -20.87 -8.49 -3.50
N VAL A 65 -21.49 -7.71 -4.38
CA VAL A 65 -22.60 -8.18 -5.22
C VAL A 65 -22.16 -9.33 -6.14
N GLU A 66 -21.02 -9.20 -6.82
CA GLU A 66 -20.45 -10.23 -7.69
C GLU A 66 -20.23 -11.54 -6.93
N ARG A 67 -19.62 -11.47 -5.74
CA ARG A 67 -19.44 -12.65 -4.85
C ARG A 67 -20.77 -13.30 -4.47
N GLN A 68 -21.77 -12.50 -4.15
CA GLN A 68 -23.10 -13.04 -3.81
C GLN A 68 -23.78 -13.69 -5.03
N VAL A 69 -23.46 -13.24 -6.24
CA VAL A 69 -23.90 -13.92 -7.47
C VAL A 69 -23.12 -15.22 -7.69
N GLU A 70 -21.81 -15.21 -7.53
CA GLU A 70 -20.92 -16.37 -7.71
C GLU A 70 -21.24 -17.53 -6.75
N ASN A 71 -21.65 -17.23 -5.51
CA ASN A 71 -22.07 -18.24 -4.55
C ASN A 71 -23.25 -19.11 -5.05
N CYS A 72 -24.03 -18.63 -6.02
CA CYS A 72 -25.12 -19.36 -6.68
C CYS A 72 -26.20 -19.95 -5.75
N THR A 73 -26.30 -19.51 -4.49
CA THR A 73 -27.37 -19.94 -3.58
C THR A 73 -28.58 -19.01 -3.67
N LYS A 74 -29.78 -19.55 -3.45
CA LYS A 74 -31.03 -18.77 -3.53
C LYS A 74 -31.04 -17.56 -2.61
N SER A 75 -30.51 -17.70 -1.39
CA SER A 75 -30.41 -16.59 -0.42
C SER A 75 -29.43 -15.52 -0.88
N SER A 76 -28.28 -15.94 -1.44
CA SER A 76 -27.23 -15.05 -1.93
C SER A 76 -27.67 -14.24 -3.14
N LEU A 77 -28.38 -14.88 -4.09
CA LEU A 77 -28.97 -14.19 -5.23
C LEU A 77 -30.07 -13.22 -4.82
N GLN A 78 -30.92 -13.60 -3.86
CA GLN A 78 -31.94 -12.70 -3.31
C GLN A 78 -31.30 -11.50 -2.60
N HIS A 79 -30.21 -11.74 -1.85
CA HIS A 79 -29.46 -10.69 -1.18
C HIS A 79 -28.85 -9.71 -2.19
N ALA A 80 -28.17 -10.21 -3.24
CA ALA A 80 -27.62 -9.39 -4.32
C ALA A 80 -28.72 -8.55 -5.00
N LYS A 81 -29.87 -9.16 -5.30
CA LYS A 81 -31.01 -8.46 -5.90
C LYS A 81 -31.52 -7.34 -4.99
N SER A 82 -31.71 -7.61 -3.69
CA SER A 82 -32.14 -6.60 -2.72
C SER A 82 -31.12 -5.47 -2.57
N MET A 83 -29.81 -5.74 -2.61
CA MET A 83 -28.79 -4.68 -2.61
C MET A 83 -28.89 -3.72 -3.80
N ILE A 84 -29.26 -4.24 -4.97
CA ILE A 84 -29.37 -3.46 -6.22
C ILE A 84 -30.71 -2.70 -6.27
N GLU A 85 -31.82 -3.37 -5.99
CA GLU A 85 -33.17 -2.85 -6.29
C GLU A 85 -33.86 -2.17 -5.10
N ASP A 86 -33.53 -2.54 -3.86
CA ASP A 86 -34.26 -2.07 -2.67
C ASP A 86 -33.45 -1.00 -1.92
N ASP A 87 -33.95 0.24 -1.96
CA ASP A 87 -33.34 1.39 -1.30
C ASP A 87 -33.39 1.29 0.24
N ASP A 88 -34.47 0.75 0.81
CA ASP A 88 -34.62 0.62 2.26
C ASP A 88 -33.68 -0.46 2.80
N TYR A 89 -33.52 -1.55 2.04
CA TYR A 89 -32.51 -2.56 2.31
C TYR A 89 -31.10 -1.97 2.29
N LEU A 90 -30.77 -1.16 1.28
CA LEU A 90 -29.46 -0.52 1.17
C LEU A 90 -29.22 0.48 2.32
N ARG A 91 -30.23 1.26 2.73
CA ARG A 91 -30.15 2.17 3.89
C ARG A 91 -29.85 1.41 5.19
N ALA A 92 -30.48 0.25 5.39
CA ALA A 92 -30.21 -0.62 6.54
C ALA A 92 -28.77 -1.16 6.49
N LEU A 93 -28.28 -1.56 5.32
CA LEU A 93 -26.92 -2.05 5.13
C LEU A 93 -25.87 -0.96 5.41
N VAL A 94 -26.09 0.26 4.90
CA VAL A 94 -25.25 1.43 5.18
C VAL A 94 -25.25 1.76 6.68
N SER A 95 -26.41 1.70 7.33
CA SER A 95 -26.51 1.91 8.78
C SER A 95 -25.71 0.89 9.59
N ASN A 96 -25.63 -0.35 9.10
CA ASN A 96 -24.83 -1.41 9.72
C ASN A 96 -23.35 -1.34 9.32
N GLY A 97 -23.01 -0.59 8.27
CA GLY A 97 -21.65 -0.45 7.74
C GLY A 97 -20.65 0.01 8.78
N HIS A 98 -21.06 0.86 9.72
CA HIS A 98 -20.20 1.30 10.84
C HIS A 98 -19.78 0.13 11.75
N SER A 99 -20.72 -0.74 12.11
CA SER A 99 -20.42 -1.92 12.92
C SER A 99 -19.53 -2.92 12.16
N HIS A 100 -19.79 -3.12 10.85
CA HIS A 100 -18.94 -3.96 10.02
C HIS A 100 -17.52 -3.41 9.90
N ARG A 101 -17.37 -2.10 9.72
CA ARG A 101 -16.08 -1.42 9.72
C ARG A 101 -15.34 -1.64 11.04
N HIS A 102 -15.98 -1.41 12.18
CA HIS A 102 -15.33 -1.62 13.47
C HIS A 102 -14.93 -3.07 13.70
N ALA A 103 -15.79 -4.02 13.36
CA ALA A 103 -15.46 -5.44 13.45
C ALA A 103 -14.24 -5.78 12.59
N TRP A 104 -14.17 -5.22 11.39
CA TRP A 104 -13.00 -5.36 10.51
C TRP A 104 -11.74 -4.69 11.09
N GLU A 105 -11.84 -3.47 11.62
CA GLU A 105 -10.71 -2.75 12.23
C GLU A 105 -10.14 -3.56 13.40
N ASP A 106 -10.99 -4.11 14.27
CA ASP A 106 -10.59 -4.97 15.37
C ASP A 106 -9.90 -6.24 14.87
N GLN A 107 -10.49 -6.92 13.88
CA GLN A 107 -9.93 -8.12 13.27
C GLN A 107 -8.55 -7.82 12.68
N PHE A 108 -8.43 -6.73 11.93
CA PHE A 108 -7.19 -6.27 11.30
C PHE A 108 -6.11 -5.93 12.33
N LEU A 109 -6.44 -5.20 13.40
CA LEU A 109 -5.49 -4.88 14.47
C LEU A 109 -5.01 -6.12 15.21
N ARG A 110 -5.90 -7.07 15.52
CA ARG A 110 -5.52 -8.38 16.10
C ARG A 110 -4.54 -9.11 15.18
N SER A 111 -4.85 -9.13 13.89
CA SER A 111 -4.04 -9.75 12.85
C SER A 111 -2.59 -9.20 12.85
N LEU A 112 -2.44 -7.88 13.00
CA LEU A 112 -1.14 -7.21 13.08
C LEU A 112 -0.42 -7.50 14.39
N LEU A 113 -1.13 -7.50 15.52
CA LEU A 113 -0.57 -7.82 16.83
C LEU A 113 -0.05 -9.26 16.88
N ILE A 114 -0.76 -10.21 16.27
CA ILE A 114 -0.33 -11.61 16.16
C ILE A 114 0.91 -11.71 15.27
N SER A 115 0.92 -11.02 14.12
CA SER A 115 2.07 -10.98 13.22
C SER A 115 3.31 -10.39 13.90
N HIS A 116 3.12 -9.35 14.72
CA HIS A 116 4.20 -8.74 15.51
C HIS A 116 4.68 -9.67 16.62
N ALA A 117 3.77 -10.30 17.37
CA ALA A 117 4.10 -11.26 18.42
C ALA A 117 4.84 -12.49 17.88
N ALA A 118 4.51 -12.92 16.66
CA ALA A 118 5.20 -14.01 15.99
C ALA A 118 6.58 -13.60 15.43
N GLY A 119 6.93 -12.31 15.41
CA GLY A 119 8.20 -11.81 14.87
C GLY A 119 8.25 -11.75 13.34
N VAL A 120 7.10 -11.87 12.66
CA VAL A 120 6.98 -11.75 11.19
C VAL A 120 7.29 -10.34 10.73
N GLN A 121 6.81 -9.34 11.48
CA GLN A 121 7.04 -7.92 11.18
C GLN A 121 8.16 -7.38 12.06
N GLN A 122 9.23 -6.90 11.44
CA GLN A 122 10.37 -6.28 12.10
C GLN A 122 10.26 -4.75 12.01
N GLY A 123 10.45 -4.06 13.14
CA GLY A 123 10.41 -2.60 13.23
C GLY A 123 9.17 -2.02 13.93
N PRO A 124 8.91 -0.71 13.80
CA PRO A 124 7.84 -0.04 14.53
C PRO A 124 6.45 -0.46 14.01
N PHE A 125 5.49 -0.60 14.93
CA PHE A 125 4.10 -0.99 14.62
C PHE A 125 3.46 -0.10 13.54
N SER A 126 3.79 1.19 13.50
CA SER A 126 3.27 2.12 12.49
C SER A 126 3.61 1.71 11.05
N ARG A 127 4.77 1.07 10.84
CA ARG A 127 5.17 0.57 9.53
C ARG A 127 4.42 -0.72 9.20
N ALA A 128 4.29 -1.61 10.18
CA ALA A 128 3.48 -2.83 10.03
C ALA A 128 2.01 -2.50 9.70
N TYR A 129 1.44 -1.47 10.32
CA TYR A 129 0.09 -0.98 10.04
C TYR A 129 -0.04 -0.49 8.59
N VAL A 130 0.84 0.42 8.15
CA VAL A 130 0.78 0.94 6.77
C VAL A 130 1.03 -0.15 5.73
N ASP A 131 1.97 -1.05 5.98
CA ASP A 131 2.25 -2.17 5.10
C ASP A 131 1.07 -3.14 5.02
N GLY A 132 0.41 -3.41 6.15
CA GLY A 132 -0.81 -4.21 6.22
C GLY A 132 -1.99 -3.57 5.49
N MET A 133 -2.14 -2.25 5.56
CA MET A 133 -3.19 -1.52 4.82
C MET A 133 -2.98 -1.55 3.30
N VAL A 134 -1.74 -1.75 2.82
CA VAL A 134 -1.42 -1.77 1.38
C VAL A 134 -1.36 -3.20 0.82
N ARG A 135 -0.88 -4.17 1.61
CA ARG A 135 -0.59 -5.54 1.16
C ARG A 135 -1.48 -6.61 1.81
N GLY A 136 -2.40 -6.21 2.68
CA GLY A 136 -3.06 -7.12 3.62
C GLY A 136 -2.10 -7.61 4.72
N PRO A 137 -2.62 -8.12 5.84
CA PRO A 137 -1.77 -8.74 6.85
C PRO A 137 -1.18 -10.05 6.29
N GLN A 138 0.10 -10.30 6.57
CA GLN A 138 0.86 -11.47 6.09
C GLN A 138 0.51 -12.78 6.84
N LEU A 139 -0.79 -13.00 7.04
CA LEU A 139 -1.35 -14.15 7.76
C LEU A 139 -1.90 -15.22 6.83
N SER A 140 -2.26 -14.88 5.59
CA SER A 140 -2.75 -15.86 4.63
C SER A 140 -1.60 -16.73 4.10
N VAL A 141 -1.88 -18.03 3.95
CA VAL A 141 -0.92 -19.04 3.45
C VAL A 141 -0.60 -18.84 1.97
N SER A 142 -1.43 -18.08 1.25
CA SER A 142 -1.38 -17.84 -0.18
C SER A 142 -0.53 -16.64 -0.59
N SER A 143 -0.02 -15.82 0.34
CA SER A 143 0.99 -14.82 -0.01
C SER A 143 2.38 -15.47 -0.07
N GLU A 144 2.64 -16.21 -1.15
CA GLU A 144 4.01 -16.38 -1.65
C GLU A 144 4.51 -15.01 -2.15
N SER A 145 4.71 -14.08 -1.22
CA SER A 145 5.48 -12.87 -1.51
C SER A 145 6.94 -13.31 -1.62
N ALA A 146 7.58 -12.94 -2.73
CA ALA A 146 8.95 -13.34 -3.08
C ALA A 146 10.02 -12.96 -2.03
N ASP A 147 9.69 -12.14 -1.03
CA ASP A 147 10.64 -11.54 -0.07
C ASP A 147 10.24 -11.67 1.41
N GLY A 148 9.20 -12.45 1.78
CA GLY A 148 8.71 -12.52 3.17
C GLY A 148 8.29 -13.91 3.63
N ALA A 149 8.87 -14.38 4.74
CA ALA A 149 8.39 -15.56 5.46
C ALA A 149 7.02 -15.25 6.11
N GLY A 150 5.92 -15.74 5.55
CA GLY A 150 4.59 -15.61 6.15
C GLY A 150 4.49 -16.22 7.56
N LEU A 151 3.43 -15.88 8.31
CA LEU A 151 3.19 -16.34 9.69
C LEU A 151 3.44 -17.85 9.86
N ALA A 152 2.88 -18.66 8.96
CA ALA A 152 3.03 -20.10 8.95
C ALA A 152 4.50 -20.56 8.94
N HIS A 153 5.34 -19.92 8.13
CA HIS A 153 6.76 -20.27 8.04
C HIS A 153 7.51 -19.90 9.34
N VAL A 154 7.18 -18.77 9.95
CA VAL A 154 7.81 -18.35 11.20
C VAL A 154 7.39 -19.25 12.37
N VAL A 155 6.09 -19.50 12.52
CA VAL A 155 5.53 -20.39 13.55
C VAL A 155 6.10 -21.81 13.44
N ARG A 156 6.22 -22.34 12.22
CA ARG A 156 6.80 -23.68 11.98
C ARG A 156 8.23 -23.83 12.49
N ARG A 157 9.00 -22.74 12.55
CA ARG A 157 10.41 -22.73 12.94
C ARG A 157 10.65 -22.37 14.41
N MET A 158 9.59 -22.05 15.17
CA MET A 158 9.71 -21.73 16.58
C MET A 158 10.06 -22.96 17.40
N ASP A 159 10.87 -22.75 18.44
CA ASP A 159 11.04 -23.73 19.51
C ASP A 159 9.77 -23.79 20.39
N PRO A 160 9.60 -24.85 21.21
CA PRO A 160 8.40 -25.01 22.04
C PRO A 160 8.16 -23.86 23.03
N ASP A 161 9.21 -23.21 23.54
CA ASP A 161 9.08 -22.10 24.50
C ASP A 161 8.56 -20.84 23.84
N ALA A 162 9.14 -20.49 22.69
CA ALA A 162 8.65 -19.42 21.84
C ALA A 162 7.19 -19.66 21.41
N LEU A 163 6.85 -20.91 21.07
CA LEU A 163 5.50 -21.29 20.66
C LEU A 163 4.47 -21.15 21.80
N CYS A 164 4.78 -21.64 23.01
CA CYS A 164 3.97 -21.40 24.20
C CYS A 164 3.75 -19.91 24.45
N THR A 165 4.82 -19.12 24.35
CA THR A 165 4.78 -17.67 24.56
C THR A 165 3.89 -16.98 23.53
N LEU A 166 4.00 -17.38 22.26
CA LEU A 166 3.15 -16.89 21.18
C LEU A 166 1.69 -17.23 21.44
N VAL A 167 1.34 -18.50 21.71
CA VAL A 167 -0.05 -18.92 21.92
C VAL A 167 -0.67 -18.20 23.12
N ARG A 168 0.05 -18.05 24.24
CA ARG A 168 -0.40 -17.24 25.38
C ARG A 168 -0.66 -15.80 24.98
N ARG A 169 0.23 -15.20 24.17
CA ARG A 169 0.06 -13.83 23.70
C ARG A 169 -1.12 -13.68 22.77
N VAL A 170 -1.38 -14.63 21.87
CA VAL A 170 -2.56 -14.64 21.00
C VAL A 170 -3.83 -14.71 21.84
N ILE A 171 -3.90 -15.61 22.82
CA ILE A 171 -5.05 -15.71 23.75
C ILE A 171 -5.27 -14.38 24.48
N ASP A 172 -4.20 -13.76 25.00
CA ASP A 172 -4.25 -12.47 25.69
C ASP A 172 -4.77 -11.34 24.79
N ILE A 173 -4.34 -11.30 23.52
CA ILE A 173 -4.85 -10.35 22.52
C ILE A 173 -6.37 -10.50 22.40
N TYR A 174 -6.89 -11.71 22.24
CA TYR A 174 -8.34 -11.92 22.10
C TYR A 174 -9.13 -11.64 23.40
N GLN A 175 -8.59 -11.99 24.56
CA GLN A 175 -9.31 -11.87 25.83
C GLN A 175 -9.26 -10.45 26.43
N LYS A 176 -8.14 -9.74 26.27
CA LYS A 176 -7.93 -8.42 26.88
C LYS A 176 -7.87 -7.28 25.87
N GLY A 177 -7.45 -7.58 24.64
CA GLY A 177 -7.21 -6.55 23.62
C GLY A 177 -5.93 -5.76 23.86
N ASP A 178 -5.91 -4.53 23.36
CA ASP A 178 -4.80 -3.59 23.52
C ASP A 178 -5.35 -2.17 23.74
N SER A 179 -5.11 -1.62 24.93
CA SER A 179 -5.59 -0.30 25.33
C SER A 179 -5.00 0.85 24.51
N LEU A 180 -3.76 0.71 23.99
CA LEU A 180 -3.13 1.76 23.19
C LEU A 180 -3.79 1.87 21.82
N LEU A 181 -4.34 0.76 21.33
CA LEU A 181 -5.03 0.68 20.04
C LEU A 181 -6.55 0.81 20.17
N ASN A 182 -7.07 1.08 21.38
CA ASN A 182 -8.50 1.04 21.71
C ASN A 182 -9.18 -0.28 21.29
N LEU A 183 -8.43 -1.38 21.31
CA LEU A 183 -8.90 -2.70 20.95
C LEU A 183 -9.42 -3.40 22.20
N GLY A 184 -10.71 -3.72 22.23
CA GLY A 184 -11.35 -4.42 23.36
C GLY A 184 -11.12 -5.93 23.37
N ALA A 185 -11.85 -6.66 24.21
CA ALA A 185 -11.95 -8.12 24.13
C ALA A 185 -12.78 -8.53 22.91
N ALA A 186 -12.46 -9.68 22.31
CA ALA A 186 -13.22 -10.22 21.19
C ALA A 186 -14.58 -10.75 21.66
N THR A 187 -15.63 -10.38 20.95
CA THR A 187 -17.02 -10.72 21.31
C THR A 187 -17.68 -11.72 20.36
N GLY A 188 -17.01 -12.09 19.26
CA GLY A 188 -17.57 -13.00 18.27
C GLY A 188 -17.55 -14.46 18.72
N GLU A 189 -18.56 -15.24 18.33
CA GLU A 189 -18.59 -16.69 18.59
C GLU A 189 -17.41 -17.42 17.95
N ARG A 190 -17.02 -17.00 16.72
CA ARG A 190 -15.87 -17.54 16.00
C ARG A 190 -14.55 -17.26 16.74
N ASP A 191 -14.46 -16.12 17.41
CA ASP A 191 -13.30 -15.74 18.22
C ASP A 191 -13.24 -16.55 19.51
N ALA A 192 -14.38 -16.72 20.18
CA ALA A 192 -14.49 -17.55 21.38
C ALA A 192 -14.07 -19.00 21.08
N GLN A 193 -14.54 -19.56 19.97
CA GLN A 193 -14.15 -20.91 19.54
C GLN A 193 -12.66 -21.02 19.22
N LEU A 194 -12.06 -19.99 18.62
CA LEU A 194 -10.62 -19.93 18.39
C LEU A 194 -9.88 -19.94 19.72
N VAL A 195 -10.25 -19.08 20.67
CA VAL A 195 -9.61 -19.00 21.99
C VAL A 195 -9.68 -20.33 22.73
N MET A 196 -10.84 -21.00 22.74
CA MET A 196 -10.97 -22.33 23.35
C MET A 196 -10.02 -23.36 22.70
N SER A 197 -9.92 -23.35 21.37
CA SER A 197 -9.03 -24.25 20.63
C SER A 197 -7.56 -23.95 20.93
N LEU A 198 -7.19 -22.67 21.05
CA LEU A 198 -5.83 -22.25 21.41
C LEU A 198 -5.47 -22.61 22.86
N GLN A 199 -6.42 -22.50 23.79
CA GLN A 199 -6.23 -22.94 25.18
C GLN A 199 -5.97 -24.45 25.25
N SER A 200 -6.75 -25.26 24.52
CA SER A 200 -6.51 -26.70 24.43
C SER A 200 -5.11 -27.01 23.89
N ILE A 201 -4.68 -26.34 22.82
CA ILE A 201 -3.34 -26.51 22.25
C ILE A 201 -2.27 -26.12 23.27
N LEU A 202 -2.45 -25.01 23.98
CA LEU A 202 -1.48 -24.54 24.98
C LEU A 202 -1.31 -25.57 26.11
N GLU A 203 -2.40 -26.11 26.64
CA GLU A 203 -2.35 -27.14 27.68
C GLU A 203 -1.65 -28.41 27.22
N GLU A 204 -1.92 -28.87 26.00
CA GLU A 204 -1.25 -30.03 25.42
C GLU A 204 0.24 -29.78 25.19
N LEU A 205 0.61 -28.57 24.76
CA LEU A 205 2.00 -28.19 24.50
C LEU A 205 2.81 -28.10 25.80
N GLU A 206 2.22 -27.56 26.86
CA GLU A 206 2.84 -27.51 28.19
C GLU A 206 3.00 -28.92 28.79
N LYS A 207 2.02 -29.80 28.62
CA LYS A 207 2.11 -31.22 29.03
C LYS A 207 3.22 -31.95 28.28
N LEU A 208 3.30 -31.77 26.96
CA LEU A 208 4.32 -32.39 26.12
C LEU A 208 5.72 -31.91 26.52
N LYS A 209 5.86 -30.61 26.79
CA LYS A 209 7.11 -30.02 27.25
C LYS A 209 7.53 -30.58 28.61
N ALA A 210 6.63 -30.61 29.60
CA ALA A 210 6.94 -31.17 30.92
C ALA A 210 7.37 -32.65 30.85
N ALA A 211 6.70 -33.45 30.00
CA ALA A 211 7.09 -34.85 29.77
C ALA A 211 8.47 -34.98 29.13
N ALA A 212 8.80 -34.11 28.17
CA ALA A 212 10.11 -34.09 27.52
C ALA A 212 11.22 -33.68 28.49
N ASP A 213 10.97 -32.65 29.32
CA ASP A 213 11.92 -32.17 30.33
C ASP A 213 12.22 -33.26 31.37
N MET A 214 11.19 -33.95 31.87
CA MET A 214 11.36 -35.09 32.80
C MET A 214 12.17 -36.24 32.19
N ALA A 215 12.03 -36.46 30.88
CA ALA A 215 12.77 -37.50 30.16
C ALA A 215 14.14 -37.03 29.65
N GLY A 216 14.54 -35.78 29.90
CA GLY A 216 15.79 -35.20 29.39
C GLY A 216 15.84 -35.12 27.86
N MET A 217 14.69 -35.01 27.20
CA MET A 217 14.54 -35.01 25.75
C MET A 217 14.37 -33.59 25.21
N THR A 218 15.13 -33.25 24.16
CA THR A 218 14.91 -32.02 23.40
C THR A 218 13.90 -32.27 22.29
N LEU A 219 12.72 -31.65 22.37
CA LEU A 219 11.69 -31.72 21.34
C LEU A 219 12.14 -31.03 20.05
N ARG A 220 11.87 -31.65 18.90
CA ARG A 220 12.22 -31.12 17.58
C ARG A 220 11.05 -31.28 16.63
N SER A 221 10.58 -30.19 16.03
CA SER A 221 9.57 -30.26 14.97
C SER A 221 10.18 -30.79 13.67
N LYS A 222 9.35 -31.32 12.76
CA LYS A 222 9.77 -31.66 11.39
C LYS A 222 10.46 -30.49 10.66
N TYR A 223 10.12 -29.26 11.02
CA TYR A 223 10.63 -28.03 10.40
C TYR A 223 11.94 -27.51 11.01
N SER A 224 12.34 -28.01 12.19
CA SER A 224 13.61 -27.69 12.85
C SER A 224 14.85 -28.29 12.14
N GLY A 225 14.63 -29.11 11.10
CA GLY A 225 15.61 -29.94 10.39
C GLY A 225 16.60 -29.24 9.46
N HIS A 226 17.25 -28.14 9.88
CA HIS A 226 18.52 -27.71 9.28
C HIS A 226 19.75 -28.10 10.12
N GLY A 227 19.56 -28.67 11.30
CA GLY A 227 20.64 -29.29 12.07
C GLY A 227 21.01 -30.67 11.51
N LYS A 228 21.79 -30.70 10.42
CA LYS A 228 22.45 -31.93 9.94
C LYS A 228 23.32 -32.48 11.07
N VAL A 229 22.89 -33.55 11.73
CA VAL A 229 23.74 -34.25 12.72
C VAL A 229 24.78 -35.06 11.95
N MET A 230 26.04 -34.66 12.07
CA MET A 230 27.17 -35.37 11.47
C MET A 230 27.39 -36.69 12.24
N ARG A 231 27.10 -37.82 11.62
CA ARG A 231 27.56 -39.13 12.12
C ARG A 231 28.90 -39.44 11.47
N THR A 232 29.96 -39.47 12.27
CA THR A 232 31.25 -40.07 11.88
C THR A 232 31.16 -41.58 12.06
N THR A 233 31.12 -42.32 10.96
CA THR A 233 31.38 -43.77 10.98
C THR A 233 32.82 -44.04 10.56
N VAL A 234 33.56 -44.76 11.39
CA VAL A 234 34.91 -45.24 11.04
C VAL A 234 34.75 -46.63 10.46
N ILE A 235 34.94 -46.76 9.15
CA ILE A 235 35.01 -48.06 8.47
C ILE A 235 36.40 -48.17 7.86
N ALA A 236 37.16 -49.20 8.25
CA ALA A 236 38.50 -49.48 7.73
C ALA A 236 39.44 -48.25 7.73
N GLN A 237 39.62 -47.60 8.88
CA GLN A 237 40.48 -46.42 9.09
C GLN A 237 40.14 -45.16 8.27
N LYS A 238 39.01 -45.14 7.56
CA LYS A 238 38.53 -43.97 6.83
C LYS A 238 37.27 -43.41 7.50
N VAL A 239 37.32 -42.15 7.92
CA VAL A 239 36.17 -41.45 8.51
C VAL A 239 35.22 -41.04 7.39
N GLN A 240 34.04 -41.63 7.34
CA GLN A 240 32.96 -41.18 6.45
C GLN A 240 31.93 -40.39 7.26
N LEU A 241 31.63 -39.19 6.78
CA LEU A 241 30.60 -38.31 7.32
C LEU A 241 29.30 -38.56 6.54
N ARG A 242 28.31 -39.18 7.18
CA ARG A 242 26.95 -39.29 6.61
C ARG A 242 26.01 -38.30 7.28
N GLN A 243 25.21 -37.62 6.46
CA GLN A 243 24.17 -36.69 6.88
C GLN A 243 22.83 -37.43 6.85
N ASP A 244 22.45 -38.04 7.96
CA ASP A 244 21.14 -38.68 8.10
C ASP A 244 20.23 -37.79 8.95
N SER A 245 19.06 -37.44 8.43
CA SER A 245 17.98 -36.83 9.23
C SER A 245 17.52 -37.87 10.27
N ALA A 246 17.70 -37.59 11.56
CA ALA A 246 17.24 -38.47 12.62
C ALA A 246 15.72 -38.70 12.48
N ALA A 247 15.27 -39.96 12.57
CA ALA A 247 13.85 -40.29 12.58
C ALA A 247 13.17 -39.53 13.74
N LEU A 248 12.08 -38.81 13.42
CA LEU A 248 11.28 -38.08 14.40
C LEU A 248 10.68 -39.09 15.40
N ARG A 249 10.77 -38.77 16.69
CA ARG A 249 10.10 -39.54 17.75
C ARG A 249 8.60 -39.28 17.74
N ASP A 250 7.84 -40.08 18.49
CA ASP A 250 6.40 -39.88 18.60
C ASP A 250 6.06 -38.53 19.26
N GLU A 251 6.88 -38.06 20.21
CA GLU A 251 6.76 -36.74 20.83
C GLU A 251 7.05 -35.61 19.83
N ASP A 252 8.05 -35.77 18.97
CA ASP A 252 8.40 -34.83 17.89
C ASP A 252 7.28 -34.73 16.84
N ARG A 253 6.62 -35.87 16.56
CA ARG A 253 5.46 -35.93 15.68
C ARG A 253 4.26 -35.20 16.29
N LYS A 254 3.98 -35.41 17.57
CA LYS A 254 2.92 -34.68 18.30
C LYS A 254 3.16 -33.16 18.28
N LEU A 255 4.41 -32.72 18.51
CA LEU A 255 4.77 -31.30 18.39
C LEU A 255 4.51 -30.77 16.97
N THR A 256 4.87 -31.53 15.95
CA THR A 256 4.63 -31.16 14.55
C THR A 256 3.14 -31.05 14.24
N ASP A 257 2.32 -31.99 14.72
CA ASP A 257 0.87 -31.99 14.53
C ASP A 257 0.22 -30.77 15.20
N MET A 258 0.68 -30.40 16.40
CA MET A 258 0.22 -29.18 17.10
C MET A 258 0.60 -27.90 16.36
N ILE A 259 1.82 -27.80 15.83
CA ILE A 259 2.27 -26.66 15.01
C ILE A 259 1.40 -26.53 13.75
N ASP A 260 1.12 -27.63 13.08
CA ASP A 260 0.29 -27.65 11.88
C ASP A 260 -1.17 -27.30 12.21
N GLN A 261 -1.69 -27.78 13.34
CA GLN A 261 -3.03 -27.41 13.82
C GLN A 261 -3.12 -25.92 14.14
N LEU A 262 -2.16 -25.36 14.89
CA LEU A 262 -2.12 -23.93 15.20
C LEU A 262 -2.09 -23.09 13.92
N THR A 263 -1.20 -23.45 13.00
CA THR A 263 -1.04 -22.75 11.72
C THR A 263 -2.35 -22.78 10.92
N ARG A 264 -3.01 -23.94 10.85
CA ARG A 264 -4.31 -24.08 10.19
C ARG A 264 -5.38 -23.23 10.87
N LEU A 265 -5.49 -23.27 12.20
CA LEU A 265 -6.50 -22.49 12.94
C LEU A 265 -6.36 -20.99 12.66
N LEU A 266 -5.14 -20.45 12.75
CA LEU A 266 -4.90 -19.04 12.47
C LEU A 266 -5.20 -18.70 11.00
N SER A 267 -4.79 -19.55 10.07
CA SER A 267 -5.02 -19.34 8.62
C SER A 267 -6.51 -19.41 8.24
N THR A 268 -7.28 -20.32 8.84
CA THR A 268 -8.72 -20.46 8.59
C THR A 268 -9.54 -19.37 9.28
N HIS A 269 -9.01 -18.79 10.36
CA HIS A 269 -9.66 -17.68 11.05
C HIS A 269 -9.50 -16.35 10.31
N TYR A 270 -8.37 -16.14 9.64
CA TYR A 270 -8.09 -14.96 8.84
C TYR A 270 -8.16 -15.30 7.33
N ASP A 271 -9.36 -15.22 6.75
CA ASP A 271 -9.51 -15.26 5.30
C ASP A 271 -8.96 -13.95 4.70
N ALA A 272 -8.37 -14.02 3.50
CA ALA A 272 -7.79 -12.85 2.83
C ALA A 272 -8.85 -11.74 2.64
N PHE A 273 -10.07 -12.13 2.29
CA PHE A 273 -11.19 -11.21 2.11
C PHE A 273 -11.65 -10.53 3.40
N ASP A 274 -11.48 -11.16 4.56
CA ASP A 274 -11.87 -10.60 5.86
C ASP A 274 -10.83 -9.58 6.37
N THR A 275 -9.68 -9.48 5.72
CA THR A 275 -8.55 -8.67 6.19
C THR A 275 -8.04 -7.64 5.18
N GLU A 276 -8.46 -7.74 3.91
CA GLU A 276 -8.18 -6.71 2.90
C GLU A 276 -9.10 -5.50 3.06
N PRO A 277 -8.55 -4.27 3.25
CA PRO A 277 -9.36 -3.07 3.46
C PRO A 277 -10.30 -2.77 2.28
N ASP A 278 -9.83 -2.95 1.06
CA ASP A 278 -10.58 -2.61 -0.16
C ASP A 278 -11.79 -3.54 -0.38
N MET A 279 -11.78 -4.74 0.21
CA MET A 279 -12.83 -5.75 0.11
C MET A 279 -13.97 -5.54 1.12
N VAL A 280 -13.78 -4.66 2.10
CA VAL A 280 -14.83 -4.30 3.06
C VAL A 280 -15.89 -3.48 2.36
N LEU A 281 -17.16 -3.86 2.54
CA LEU A 281 -18.28 -3.13 1.97
C LEU A 281 -18.25 -1.65 2.42
N PHE A 282 -18.29 -0.74 1.46
CA PHE A 282 -18.21 0.71 1.66
C PHE A 282 -16.87 1.20 2.22
N SER A 283 -15.79 0.46 1.97
CA SER A 283 -14.42 0.86 2.35
C SER A 283 -14.07 2.26 1.89
N GLU A 284 -14.48 2.64 0.67
CA GLU A 284 -14.20 3.95 0.09
C GLU A 284 -14.83 5.11 0.84
N CYS A 285 -15.87 4.86 1.65
CA CYS A 285 -16.49 5.88 2.48
C CYS A 285 -15.52 6.38 3.55
N TRP A 286 -14.66 5.52 4.10
CA TRP A 286 -13.75 5.82 5.22
C TRP A 286 -12.25 5.66 4.88
N LEU A 287 -11.93 4.99 3.78
CA LEU A 287 -10.58 4.82 3.27
C LEU A 287 -10.30 5.80 2.13
N TYR A 288 -9.22 6.58 2.27
CA TYR A 288 -8.81 7.54 1.25
C TYR A 288 -7.55 7.08 0.52
N SER A 289 -7.72 6.63 -0.73
CA SER A 289 -6.63 6.06 -1.56
C SER A 289 -6.25 6.93 -2.78
N SER A 290 -6.45 8.24 -2.73
CA SER A 290 -6.06 9.13 -3.84
C SER A 290 -4.56 9.47 -3.80
N LYS A 291 -3.72 8.54 -4.28
CA LYS A 291 -2.25 8.68 -4.26
C LYS A 291 -1.73 9.79 -5.17
N SER A 292 -2.35 10.01 -6.34
CA SER A 292 -1.83 10.95 -7.35
C SER A 292 -1.90 12.42 -6.88
N PRO A 293 -3.08 12.98 -6.49
CA PRO A 293 -3.14 14.37 -6.02
C PRO A 293 -2.30 14.60 -4.75
N ALA A 294 -2.30 13.62 -3.84
CA ALA A 294 -1.52 13.69 -2.62
C ALA A 294 -0.01 13.78 -2.88
N ARG A 295 0.52 13.04 -3.88
CA ARG A 295 1.95 13.06 -4.21
C ARG A 295 2.39 14.42 -4.73
N GLU A 296 1.60 15.05 -5.59
CA GLU A 296 1.92 16.36 -6.16
C GLU A 296 1.95 17.47 -5.11
N VAL A 297 1.06 17.40 -4.10
CA VAL A 297 1.01 18.36 -3.00
C VAL A 297 2.11 18.09 -1.96
N PHE A 298 2.31 16.83 -1.58
CA PHE A 298 3.23 16.49 -0.50
C PHE A 298 4.69 16.42 -0.91
N VAL A 299 4.98 16.09 -2.17
CA VAL A 299 6.33 16.01 -2.74
C VAL A 299 6.31 16.71 -4.10
N PRO A 300 6.16 18.05 -4.12
CA PRO A 300 6.06 18.80 -5.36
C PRO A 300 7.35 18.68 -6.16
N ARG A 301 7.22 18.45 -7.47
CA ARG A 301 8.34 18.32 -8.42
C ARG A 301 8.22 19.38 -9.52
N PRO A 302 8.31 20.68 -9.18
CA PRO A 302 8.03 21.77 -10.12
C PRO A 302 8.95 21.74 -11.35
N ARG A 303 10.21 21.31 -11.17
CA ARG A 303 11.15 21.14 -12.27
C ARG A 303 10.63 20.18 -13.34
N ILE A 304 10.18 19.00 -12.95
CA ILE A 304 9.65 18.01 -13.88
C ILE A 304 8.39 18.55 -14.57
N ALA A 305 7.57 19.31 -13.85
CA ALA A 305 6.40 19.96 -14.44
C ALA A 305 6.79 20.98 -15.53
N PHE A 306 7.78 21.86 -15.29
CA PHE A 306 8.26 22.81 -16.29
C PHE A 306 8.94 22.12 -17.48
N GLU A 307 9.82 21.15 -17.23
CA GLU A 307 10.49 20.39 -18.30
C GLU A 307 9.46 19.64 -19.16
N ARG A 308 8.42 19.09 -18.55
CA ARG A 308 7.33 18.42 -19.27
C ARG A 308 6.44 19.40 -20.03
N SER A 309 6.07 20.53 -19.45
CA SER A 309 5.21 21.52 -20.11
C SER A 309 5.90 22.17 -21.31
N LEU A 310 7.21 22.41 -21.22
CA LEU A 310 8.00 22.96 -22.31
C LEU A 310 8.40 21.89 -23.35
N GLY A 311 8.66 20.66 -22.92
CA GLY A 311 9.01 19.55 -23.81
C GLY A 311 7.81 18.98 -24.57
N ARG A 312 6.65 18.90 -23.91
CA ARG A 312 5.39 18.35 -24.44
C ARG A 312 4.18 19.22 -24.05
N PRO A 313 4.00 20.39 -24.70
CA PRO A 313 2.87 21.28 -24.41
C PRO A 313 1.49 20.62 -24.58
N HIS A 314 1.37 19.65 -25.50
CA HIS A 314 0.13 18.90 -25.74
C HIS A 314 -0.43 18.22 -24.49
N ASP A 315 0.43 17.73 -23.59
CA ASP A 315 0.00 17.07 -22.35
C ASP A 315 -0.86 17.99 -21.46
N TYR A 316 -0.74 19.30 -21.62
CA TYR A 316 -1.48 20.32 -20.86
C TYR A 316 -2.52 21.07 -21.71
N LEU A 317 -2.21 21.34 -22.98
CA LEU A 317 -3.08 22.10 -23.87
C LEU A 317 -4.11 21.24 -24.61
N ASN A 318 -3.84 19.94 -24.76
CA ASN A 318 -4.66 18.98 -25.49
C ASN A 318 -5.12 19.49 -26.88
N CYS A 319 -4.24 20.19 -27.57
CA CYS A 319 -4.53 20.81 -28.87
C CYS A 319 -4.01 19.94 -30.03
N ALA A 320 -4.76 19.87 -31.13
CA ALA A 320 -4.38 19.05 -32.29
C ALA A 320 -3.02 19.45 -32.90
N CYS A 321 -2.65 20.74 -32.83
CA CYS A 321 -1.44 21.27 -33.46
C CYS A 321 -0.13 20.94 -32.72
N CYS A 322 -0.16 20.60 -31.43
CA CYS A 322 1.05 20.26 -30.66
C CYS A 322 1.23 18.75 -30.47
N LYS A 323 0.41 17.93 -31.15
CA LYS A 323 0.40 16.49 -30.99
C LYS A 323 1.72 15.91 -31.49
N PRO A 324 2.40 15.03 -30.72
CA PRO A 324 3.75 14.53 -31.05
C PRO A 324 3.72 13.42 -32.12
N ASP A 325 3.07 13.68 -33.26
CA ASP A 325 2.89 12.72 -34.35
C ASP A 325 4.07 12.73 -35.36
N SER A 326 5.02 13.67 -35.23
CA SER A 326 6.16 13.84 -36.16
C SER A 326 7.50 13.84 -35.42
N ASP A 327 8.50 13.17 -36.00
CA ASP A 327 9.91 13.30 -35.58
C ASP A 327 10.40 14.72 -35.87
N GLY A 328 10.57 15.53 -34.81
CA GLY A 328 11.13 16.88 -34.88
C GLY A 328 10.35 17.95 -34.13
N VAL A 329 10.94 19.15 -34.05
CA VAL A 329 10.32 20.34 -33.44
C VAL A 329 9.25 20.89 -34.38
N GLN A 330 7.99 20.89 -33.95
CA GLN A 330 6.89 21.45 -34.74
C GLN A 330 6.84 22.98 -34.62
N ALA A 331 6.64 23.67 -35.75
CA ALA A 331 6.52 25.13 -35.80
C ALA A 331 5.26 25.65 -35.08
N THR A 332 4.24 24.80 -34.94
CA THR A 332 2.96 25.05 -34.27
C THR A 332 3.06 25.10 -32.74
N LEU A 333 4.21 24.72 -32.17
CA LEU A 333 4.42 24.78 -30.73
C LEU A 333 4.50 26.23 -30.23
N PRO A 334 4.17 26.49 -28.95
CA PRO A 334 4.43 27.79 -28.35
C PRO A 334 5.91 28.18 -28.47
N ALA A 335 6.20 29.45 -28.76
CA ALA A 335 7.56 29.95 -28.98
C ALA A 335 8.56 29.56 -27.87
N THR A 336 8.13 29.60 -26.61
CA THR A 336 8.94 29.22 -25.44
C THR A 336 9.26 27.73 -25.41
N ALA A 337 8.36 26.87 -25.89
CA ALA A 337 8.57 25.43 -26.03
C ALA A 337 9.55 25.12 -27.18
N ILE A 338 9.42 25.79 -28.33
CA ILE A 338 10.38 25.70 -29.45
C ILE A 338 11.78 26.06 -28.96
N LEU A 339 11.91 27.21 -28.28
CA LEU A 339 13.20 27.65 -27.74
C LEU A 339 13.75 26.70 -26.68
N TYR A 340 12.88 26.06 -25.88
CA TYR A 340 13.32 25.04 -24.92
C TYR A 340 13.85 23.78 -25.60
N GLN A 341 13.21 23.32 -26.69
CA GLN A 341 13.69 22.16 -27.45
C GLN A 341 15.04 22.46 -28.11
N LEU A 342 15.18 23.62 -28.77
CA LEU A 342 16.47 24.10 -29.28
C LEU A 342 17.50 24.24 -28.16
N TYR A 343 17.10 24.77 -27.00
CA TYR A 343 17.94 24.86 -25.82
C TYR A 343 18.50 23.49 -25.44
N LEU A 344 17.73 22.39 -25.47
CA LEU A 344 18.23 21.06 -25.10
C LEU A 344 19.39 20.57 -26.00
N GLU A 345 19.38 20.94 -27.27
CA GLU A 345 20.39 20.55 -28.26
C GLU A 345 21.70 21.34 -28.16
N THR A 346 21.67 22.51 -27.51
CA THR A 346 22.85 23.40 -27.39
C THR A 346 23.80 23.03 -26.25
N GLY A 347 25.03 23.56 -26.29
CA GLY A 347 26.00 23.47 -25.20
C GLY A 347 25.72 24.42 -24.01
N ASN A 348 26.65 24.50 -23.05
CA ASN A 348 26.51 25.35 -21.86
C ASN A 348 26.49 26.87 -22.14
N LEU A 349 27.09 27.28 -23.26
CA LEU A 349 27.09 28.65 -23.76
C LEU A 349 26.41 28.64 -25.13
N ILE A 350 25.39 29.47 -25.29
CA ILE A 350 24.53 29.52 -26.47
C ILE A 350 24.75 30.88 -27.13
N ASN A 351 25.11 30.87 -28.41
CA ASN A 351 25.17 32.07 -29.24
C ASN A 351 23.73 32.50 -29.59
N VAL A 352 23.37 33.75 -29.30
CA VAL A 352 22.00 34.25 -29.50
C VAL A 352 21.66 34.35 -30.99
N ALA A 353 22.63 34.67 -31.86
CA ALA A 353 22.40 34.77 -33.30
C ALA A 353 22.10 33.39 -33.93
N ASP A 354 22.81 32.35 -33.51
CA ASP A 354 22.59 30.97 -33.99
C ASP A 354 21.23 30.46 -33.50
N LEU A 355 20.87 30.74 -32.24
CA LEU A 355 19.57 30.38 -31.67
C LEU A 355 18.41 31.09 -32.37
N TRP A 356 18.56 32.39 -32.68
CA TRP A 356 17.58 33.14 -33.47
C TRP A 356 17.43 32.55 -34.88
N SER A 357 18.53 32.25 -35.55
CA SER A 357 18.52 31.68 -36.90
C SER A 357 17.79 30.33 -36.94
N ALA A 358 18.06 29.46 -35.95
CA ALA A 358 17.37 28.17 -35.82
C ALA A 358 15.87 28.33 -35.53
N PHE A 359 15.50 29.25 -34.62
CA PHE A 359 14.10 29.54 -34.29
C PHE A 359 13.33 30.11 -35.48
N HIS A 360 13.91 31.09 -36.18
CA HIS A 360 13.31 31.72 -37.34
C HIS A 360 13.09 30.71 -38.47
N ALA A 361 14.05 29.82 -38.73
CA ALA A 361 13.94 28.78 -39.75
C ALA A 361 12.78 27.78 -39.51
N LEU A 362 12.43 27.53 -38.25
CA LEU A 362 11.29 26.68 -37.91
C LEU A 362 9.95 27.38 -38.15
N ILE A 363 9.83 28.65 -37.75
CA ILE A 363 8.56 29.40 -37.83
C ILE A 363 8.30 29.96 -39.23
N SER A 364 9.34 30.29 -39.98
CA SER A 364 9.23 30.85 -41.34
C SER A 364 8.63 29.87 -42.36
N GLN A 365 8.37 28.62 -41.98
CA GLN A 365 7.65 27.66 -42.82
C GLN A 365 6.14 27.99 -42.93
N GLU A 366 5.58 28.78 -41.99
CA GLU A 366 4.14 29.09 -41.94
C GLU A 366 3.80 30.57 -42.18
N GLU A 367 4.64 31.54 -41.78
CA GLU A 367 4.39 32.99 -41.99
C GLU A 367 5.69 33.80 -42.18
N ASN A 368 5.72 34.72 -43.16
CA ASN A 368 6.89 35.51 -43.55
C ASN A 368 6.99 36.89 -42.84
N ASP A 369 6.52 37.01 -41.60
CA ASP A 369 6.64 38.25 -40.80
C ASP A 369 7.78 38.14 -39.78
N GLU A 370 8.98 38.52 -40.21
CA GLU A 370 10.21 38.54 -39.41
C GLU A 370 10.03 39.35 -38.11
N ARG A 371 9.27 40.45 -38.14
CA ARG A 371 9.06 41.31 -36.97
C ARG A 371 8.24 40.59 -35.90
N LYS A 372 7.19 39.87 -36.32
CA LYS A 372 6.37 39.04 -35.42
C LYS A 372 7.19 37.90 -34.83
N ALA A 373 7.98 37.20 -35.65
CA ALA A 373 8.89 36.16 -35.20
C ALA A 373 9.92 36.68 -34.17
N LEU A 374 10.47 37.88 -34.40
CA LEU A 374 11.44 38.51 -33.50
C LEU A 374 10.82 38.84 -32.13
N VAL A 375 9.59 39.33 -32.11
CA VAL A 375 8.84 39.57 -30.87
C VAL A 375 8.59 38.27 -30.11
N MET A 376 8.19 37.20 -30.82
CA MET A 376 7.99 35.87 -30.22
C MET A 376 9.29 35.31 -29.62
N PHE A 377 10.41 35.47 -30.33
CA PHE A 377 11.72 35.06 -29.87
C PHE A 377 12.14 35.76 -28.58
N TYR A 378 12.09 37.10 -28.56
CA TYR A 378 12.46 37.87 -27.36
C TYR A 378 11.55 37.55 -26.18
N ARG A 379 10.25 37.39 -26.42
CA ARG A 379 9.29 36.97 -25.39
C ARG A 379 9.67 35.60 -24.83
N GLY A 380 9.81 34.58 -25.68
CA GLY A 380 10.13 33.22 -25.22
C GLY A 380 11.49 33.14 -24.52
N LEU A 381 12.50 33.89 -24.99
CA LEU A 381 13.79 33.99 -24.31
C LEU A 381 13.67 34.66 -22.93
N SER A 382 12.83 35.70 -22.81
CA SER A 382 12.56 36.35 -21.52
C SER A 382 11.85 35.42 -20.54
N GLU A 383 10.92 34.57 -21.02
CA GLU A 383 10.23 33.57 -20.23
C GLU A 383 11.20 32.48 -19.75
N LEU A 384 12.08 31.96 -20.63
CA LEU A 384 13.13 31.00 -20.24
C LEU A 384 14.11 31.58 -19.21
N ARG A 385 14.40 32.88 -19.31
CA ARG A 385 15.21 33.59 -18.31
C ARG A 385 14.48 33.72 -16.97
N ALA A 386 13.19 34.07 -17.00
CA ALA A 386 12.36 34.18 -15.79
C ALA A 386 12.21 32.83 -15.08
N LEU A 387 12.09 31.74 -15.85
CA LEU A 387 12.11 30.36 -15.38
C LEU A 387 13.52 29.87 -15.01
N GLY A 388 14.55 30.71 -15.07
CA GLY A 388 15.90 30.34 -14.62
C GLY A 388 16.58 29.27 -15.46
N PHE A 389 16.19 29.04 -16.72
CA PHE A 389 16.91 28.13 -17.64
C PHE A 389 18.16 28.79 -18.23
N VAL A 390 18.12 30.11 -18.45
CA VAL A 390 19.20 30.87 -19.06
C VAL A 390 19.52 32.15 -18.29
N LYS A 391 20.77 32.60 -18.36
CA LYS A 391 21.21 33.89 -17.84
C LYS A 391 22.17 34.58 -18.81
N ASN A 392 22.30 35.89 -18.69
CA ASN A 392 23.29 36.65 -19.46
C ASN A 392 24.70 36.14 -19.14
N SER A 393 25.49 35.85 -20.17
CA SER A 393 26.89 35.48 -20.01
C SER A 393 27.76 36.73 -19.93
N LYS A 394 28.71 36.76 -18.99
CA LYS A 394 29.81 37.74 -18.98
C LYS A 394 31.07 37.21 -19.69
N LYS A 395 31.07 35.93 -20.10
CA LYS A 395 32.26 35.26 -20.66
C LYS A 395 32.48 35.54 -22.14
N LYS A 396 31.39 35.75 -22.90
CA LYS A 396 31.41 36.07 -24.32
C LYS A 396 30.27 37.04 -24.63
N VAL A 397 30.55 38.01 -25.51
CA VAL A 397 29.56 38.95 -26.05
C VAL A 397 28.54 38.16 -26.88
N ASP A 398 27.28 38.56 -26.88
CA ASP A 398 26.16 37.94 -27.63
C ASP A 398 25.88 36.46 -27.28
N HIS A 399 26.30 36.02 -26.10
CA HIS A 399 26.02 34.68 -25.59
C HIS A 399 25.15 34.70 -24.34
N ILE A 400 24.27 33.70 -24.24
CA ILE A 400 23.58 33.34 -23.01
C ILE A 400 24.17 32.05 -22.45
N ALA A 401 24.14 31.89 -21.13
CA ALA A 401 24.62 30.70 -20.46
C ALA A 401 23.45 29.88 -19.93
N LYS A 402 23.51 28.55 -20.11
CA LYS A 402 22.61 27.63 -19.44
C LYS A 402 22.80 27.71 -17.93
N VAL A 403 21.71 27.70 -17.19
CA VAL A 403 21.72 27.62 -15.73
C VAL A 403 21.41 26.19 -15.34
N LYS A 404 22.34 25.56 -14.62
CA LYS A 404 22.05 24.29 -13.96
C LYS A 404 21.17 24.64 -12.75
N TRP A 405 19.89 24.32 -12.81
CA TRP A 405 19.03 24.33 -11.62
C TRP A 405 19.70 23.43 -10.57
N LEU A 406 20.14 24.02 -9.45
CA LEU A 406 20.74 23.34 -8.32
C LEU A 406 19.69 22.51 -7.59
#